data_AF-A0A2S1QBT6-F1
#
_entry.id   AF-A0A2S1QBT6-F1
#
_cell.length_a   1.000
_cell.length_b   1.000
_cell.length_c   1.000
_cell.angle_alpha   90.00
_cell.angle_beta   90.00
_cell.angle_gamma   90.00
#
_symmetry.space_group_name_H-M   'P 1'
#
loop_
_entity.id
_entity.type
_entity.pdbx_description
1 polymer ?
#
loop_
_entity_poly.entity_id
_entity_poly.type
_entity_poly.pdbx_seq_one_letter_code
_entity_poly.pdbx_strand_id
1 'polypeptide(L)'
;MKKVYSLIVAIVIAFGVVSCEDQASLEYKHADKEQVINCENQNNALLNEALYQFEQDITNAYDPESQLINKAYANFLYAGFSGEAEYERIAIPHTLAIRKELVNAGFIKDGGFKSNLAYDNVSCVLKNIEDPQLALMIQALVDSNTMDPKLFNSRMRNFAYKSQTDRYTALYVALDTYYQQLTMTELPIKESNE
;
A
#
# COMPACT_ATOMS: atom_id res chain seq x y z
N MET A 1 -17.20 45.03 36.69
CA MET A 1 -16.18 44.65 35.67
C MET A 1 -15.31 43.43 36.04
N LYS A 2 -15.52 42.73 37.18
CA LYS A 2 -14.75 41.51 37.53
C LYS A 2 -15.37 40.18 37.04
N LYS A 3 -16.69 40.14 36.81
CA LYS A 3 -17.39 38.92 36.36
C LYS A 3 -17.21 38.60 34.87
N VAL A 4 -16.88 39.60 34.05
CA VAL A 4 -16.69 39.43 32.60
C VAL A 4 -15.33 38.79 32.29
N TYR A 5 -14.29 39.12 33.07
CA TYR A 5 -12.97 38.50 32.93
C TYR A 5 -12.95 37.01 33.27
N SER A 6 -13.80 36.55 34.19
CA SER A 6 -13.84 35.14 34.59
C SER A 6 -14.49 34.22 33.55
N LEU A 7 -15.33 34.77 32.65
CA LEU A 7 -15.99 34.02 31.57
C LEU A 7 -15.09 33.90 30.32
N ILE A 8 -14.24 34.90 30.06
CA ILE A 8 -13.33 34.89 28.91
C ILE A 8 -12.20 33.88 29.11
N VAL A 9 -11.70 33.71 30.35
CA VAL A 9 -10.64 32.72 30.66
C VAL A 9 -11.16 31.28 30.58
N ALA A 10 -12.45 31.04 30.86
CA ALA A 10 -13.04 29.70 30.75
C ALA A 10 -13.27 29.24 29.29
N ILE A 11 -13.54 30.18 28.38
CA ILE A 11 -13.79 29.87 26.95
C ILE A 11 -12.48 29.62 26.20
N VAL A 12 -11.37 30.26 26.59
CA VAL A 12 -10.06 30.05 25.95
C VAL A 12 -9.46 28.67 26.29
N ILE A 13 -9.79 28.10 27.46
CA ILE A 13 -9.33 26.75 27.85
C ILE A 13 -10.13 25.65 27.13
N ALA A 14 -11.37 25.93 26.71
CA ALA A 14 -12.21 24.96 26.00
C ALA A 14 -11.84 24.76 24.53
N PHE A 15 -11.11 25.71 23.91
CA PHE A 15 -10.60 25.57 22.53
C PHE A 15 -9.17 24.99 22.47
N GLY A 16 -8.57 24.64 23.61
CA GLY A 16 -7.24 24.01 23.70
C GLY A 16 -7.22 22.50 23.44
N VAL A 17 -8.38 21.86 23.31
CA VAL A 17 -8.52 20.50 22.79
C VAL A 17 -8.93 20.57 21.32
N VAL A 18 -8.11 21.27 20.52
CA VAL A 18 -7.88 20.78 19.15
C VAL A 18 -7.22 19.43 19.37
N SER A 19 -8.02 18.38 19.20
CA SER A 19 -7.56 17.01 19.09
C SER A 19 -6.32 17.01 18.19
N CYS A 20 -5.13 16.92 18.78
CA CYS A 20 -4.08 16.19 18.11
C CYS A 20 -4.68 14.79 18.00
N GLU A 21 -5.21 14.45 16.82
CA GLU A 21 -5.18 13.05 16.42
C GLU A 21 -3.74 12.64 16.68
N ASP A 22 -3.52 11.87 17.73
CA ASP A 22 -2.26 11.18 17.93
C ASP A 22 -2.06 10.41 16.63
N GLN A 23 -1.23 10.95 15.74
CA GLN A 23 -0.69 10.23 14.62
C GLN A 23 0.19 9.18 15.27
N ALA A 24 -0.43 8.09 15.72
CA ALA A 24 0.27 6.91 16.15
C ALA A 24 1.18 6.55 14.98
N SER A 25 2.49 6.76 15.20
CA SER A 25 3.51 6.43 14.21
C SER A 25 3.30 4.97 13.82
N LEU A 26 3.26 4.68 12.53
CA LEU A 26 3.10 3.31 12.03
C LEU A 26 4.07 2.37 12.76
N GLU A 27 3.52 1.37 13.44
CA GLU A 27 4.29 0.28 14.03
C GLU A 27 4.74 -0.67 12.92
N TYR A 28 6.04 -0.89 12.75
CA TYR A 28 6.56 -1.81 11.73
C TYR A 28 6.50 -3.26 12.24
N LYS A 29 5.41 -3.98 11.93
CA LYS A 29 5.15 -5.34 12.46
C LYS A 29 6.05 -6.41 11.85
N HIS A 30 6.68 -6.11 10.72
CA HIS A 30 7.60 -7.02 10.01
C HIS A 30 9.05 -6.55 10.07
N ALA A 31 9.41 -5.71 11.05
CA ALA A 31 10.77 -5.19 11.21
C ALA A 31 11.81 -6.28 11.54
N ASP A 32 11.39 -7.46 11.98
CA ASP A 32 12.23 -8.64 12.21
C ASP A 32 12.55 -9.42 10.93
N LYS A 33 11.82 -9.17 9.83
CA LYS A 33 12.08 -9.79 8.52
C LYS A 33 13.24 -9.11 7.80
N GLU A 34 13.80 -9.82 6.82
CA GLU A 34 14.92 -9.34 6.02
C GLU A 34 14.58 -8.06 5.23
N GLN A 35 15.50 -7.08 5.22
CA GLN A 35 15.40 -5.90 4.36
C GLN A 35 15.67 -6.28 2.89
N VAL A 36 14.63 -6.64 2.14
CA VAL A 36 14.76 -7.08 0.74
C VAL A 36 14.61 -5.96 -0.28
N ILE A 37 14.05 -4.82 0.13
CA ILE A 37 13.91 -3.61 -0.70
C ILE A 37 14.95 -2.59 -0.27
N ASN A 38 15.75 -2.11 -1.23
CA ASN A 38 16.76 -1.09 -0.98
C ASN A 38 16.80 -0.07 -2.12
N CYS A 39 16.10 1.03 -1.90
CA CYS A 39 16.08 2.19 -2.76
C CYS A 39 16.79 3.37 -2.09
N GLU A 40 17.71 3.99 -2.82
CA GLU A 40 18.45 5.15 -2.31
C GLU A 40 17.49 6.32 -2.06
N ASN A 41 17.67 7.00 -0.92
CA ASN A 41 16.87 8.16 -0.51
C ASN A 41 15.35 7.91 -0.38
N GLN A 42 14.94 6.64 -0.19
CA GLN A 42 13.54 6.25 0.04
C GLN A 42 13.34 5.67 1.44
N ASN A 43 12.10 5.66 1.93
CA ASN A 43 11.75 4.98 3.17
C ASN A 43 11.66 3.46 2.93
N ASN A 44 12.81 2.79 2.92
CA ASN A 44 12.90 1.35 2.67
C ASN A 44 12.16 0.53 3.71
N ALA A 45 12.15 0.95 4.99
CA ALA A 45 11.39 0.26 6.04
C ALA A 45 9.89 0.21 5.72
N LEU A 46 9.31 1.32 5.23
CA LEU A 46 7.91 1.37 4.81
C LEU A 46 7.63 0.48 3.59
N LEU A 47 8.50 0.49 2.58
CA LEU A 47 8.34 -0.37 1.40
C LEU A 47 8.40 -1.85 1.76
N ASN A 48 9.29 -2.22 2.69
CA ASN A 48 9.47 -3.59 3.13
C ASN A 48 8.29 -4.06 4.01
N GLU A 49 7.80 -3.19 4.88
CA GLU A 49 6.58 -3.41 5.66
C GLU A 49 5.36 -3.59 4.75
N ALA A 50 5.23 -2.76 3.71
CA ALA A 50 4.17 -2.88 2.72
C ALA A 50 4.22 -4.21 1.98
N LEU A 51 5.40 -4.64 1.55
CA LEU A 51 5.57 -5.94 0.89
C LEU A 51 5.14 -7.10 1.80
N TYR A 52 5.66 -7.16 3.02
CA TYR A 52 5.39 -8.28 3.91
C TYR A 52 3.97 -8.29 4.45
N GLN A 53 3.39 -7.13 4.73
CA GLN A 53 2.00 -7.06 5.15
C GLN A 53 1.06 -7.49 4.01
N PHE A 54 1.30 -7.04 2.78
CA PHE A 54 0.55 -7.49 1.62
C PHE A 54 0.59 -9.03 1.48
N GLU A 55 1.79 -9.62 1.57
CA GLU A 55 1.96 -11.07 1.47
C GLU A 55 1.22 -11.81 2.59
N GLN A 56 1.26 -11.28 3.82
CA GLN A 56 0.51 -11.84 4.94
C GLN A 56 -0.99 -11.75 4.70
N ASP A 57 -1.50 -10.60 4.25
CA ASP A 57 -2.91 -10.36 4.02
C ASP A 57 -3.47 -11.30 2.95
N ILE A 58 -2.80 -11.41 1.79
CA ILE A 58 -3.24 -12.33 0.73
C ILE A 58 -3.11 -13.79 1.15
N THR A 59 -2.09 -14.15 1.95
CA THR A 59 -1.90 -15.53 2.43
C THR A 59 -3.03 -15.92 3.37
N ASN A 60 -3.37 -15.05 4.32
CA ASN A 60 -4.50 -15.27 5.22
C ASN A 60 -5.84 -15.31 4.47
N ALA A 61 -6.00 -14.50 3.43
CA ALA A 61 -7.25 -14.40 2.69
C ALA A 61 -7.47 -15.53 1.66
N TYR A 62 -6.41 -16.05 1.04
CA TYR A 62 -6.50 -16.96 -0.10
C TYR A 62 -5.82 -18.32 0.09
N ASP A 63 -5.01 -18.51 1.12
CA ASP A 63 -4.41 -19.80 1.46
C ASP A 63 -4.23 -20.00 2.98
N PRO A 64 -5.30 -19.83 3.79
CA PRO A 64 -5.19 -19.84 5.24
C PRO A 64 -4.68 -21.16 5.83
N GLU A 65 -4.91 -22.29 5.14
CA GLU A 65 -4.53 -23.61 5.61
C GLU A 65 -3.06 -23.94 5.35
N SER A 66 -2.57 -23.71 4.13
CA SER A 66 -1.21 -24.10 3.73
C SER A 66 -0.19 -22.99 3.96
N GLN A 67 -0.62 -21.72 4.06
CA GLN A 67 0.22 -20.56 4.28
C GLN A 67 1.35 -20.41 3.24
N LEU A 68 1.08 -20.83 1.99
CA LEU A 68 2.04 -20.78 0.90
C LEU A 68 1.89 -19.48 0.11
N ILE A 69 2.87 -18.58 0.26
CA ILE A 69 2.88 -17.25 -0.37
C ILE A 69 2.66 -17.34 -1.89
N ASN A 70 3.35 -18.26 -2.58
CA ASN A 70 3.20 -18.43 -4.03
C ASN A 70 1.76 -18.83 -4.42
N LYS A 71 1.07 -19.66 -3.61
CA LYS A 71 -0.33 -20.03 -3.85
C LYS A 71 -1.25 -18.85 -3.60
N ALA A 72 -0.99 -18.06 -2.56
CA ALA A 72 -1.71 -16.82 -2.29
C ALA A 72 -1.59 -15.83 -3.44
N TYR A 73 -0.38 -15.61 -3.98
CA TYR A 73 -0.17 -14.82 -5.20
C TYR A 73 -0.95 -15.37 -6.38
N ALA A 74 -0.91 -16.68 -6.64
CA ALA A 74 -1.61 -17.29 -7.76
C ALA A 74 -3.13 -17.02 -7.71
N ASN A 75 -3.71 -16.99 -6.51
CA ASN A 75 -5.12 -16.71 -6.30
C ASN A 75 -5.46 -15.20 -6.35
N PHE A 76 -4.54 -14.34 -5.91
CA PHE A 76 -4.77 -12.90 -5.86
C PHE A 76 -4.54 -12.20 -7.21
N LEU A 77 -3.49 -12.54 -7.95
CA LEU A 77 -2.94 -11.74 -9.06
C LEU A 77 -3.98 -11.31 -10.09
N TYR A 78 -4.84 -12.23 -10.56
CA TYR A 78 -5.84 -11.90 -11.57
C TYR A 78 -6.85 -10.86 -11.06
N ALA A 79 -7.38 -11.07 -9.84
CA ALA A 79 -8.36 -10.17 -9.24
C ALA A 79 -7.73 -8.82 -8.84
N GLY A 80 -6.47 -8.84 -8.35
CA GLY A 80 -5.73 -7.63 -8.02
C GLY A 80 -5.50 -6.75 -9.26
N PHE A 81 -4.95 -7.33 -10.35
CA PHE A 81 -4.73 -6.59 -11.59
C PHE A 81 -6.02 -6.20 -12.30
N SER A 82 -7.12 -6.93 -12.14
CA SER A 82 -8.44 -6.49 -12.62
C SER A 82 -9.08 -5.38 -11.77
N GLY A 83 -8.55 -5.11 -10.57
CA GLY A 83 -9.17 -4.19 -9.63
C GLY A 83 -10.43 -4.76 -8.98
N GLU A 84 -10.63 -6.07 -9.01
CA GLU A 84 -11.85 -6.76 -8.56
C GLU A 84 -11.59 -7.68 -7.35
N ALA A 85 -10.41 -7.62 -6.73
CA ALA A 85 -10.18 -8.34 -5.49
C ALA A 85 -11.12 -7.86 -4.37
N GLU A 86 -11.42 -8.73 -3.41
CA GLU A 86 -12.29 -8.44 -2.27
C GLU A 86 -11.53 -7.61 -1.23
N TYR A 87 -11.13 -6.38 -1.57
CA TYR A 87 -10.23 -5.55 -0.77
C TYR A 87 -10.73 -5.35 0.68
N GLU A 88 -12.04 -5.19 0.87
CA GLU A 88 -12.70 -5.07 2.18
C GLU A 88 -12.48 -6.29 3.08
N ARG A 89 -12.37 -7.49 2.47
CA ARG A 89 -12.16 -8.75 3.19
C ARG A 89 -10.68 -8.98 3.49
N ILE A 90 -9.80 -8.52 2.60
CA ILE A 90 -8.36 -8.78 2.66
C ILE A 90 -7.65 -7.77 3.56
N ALA A 91 -8.02 -6.49 3.46
CA ALA A 91 -7.37 -5.41 4.20
C ALA A 91 -7.76 -5.41 5.69
N ILE A 92 -6.76 -5.27 6.54
CA ILE A 92 -6.90 -5.14 7.99
C ILE A 92 -6.51 -3.71 8.43
N PRO A 93 -6.76 -3.31 9.69
CA PRO A 93 -6.40 -1.96 10.15
C PRO A 93 -4.94 -1.59 9.91
N HIS A 94 -4.02 -2.57 10.05
CA HIS A 94 -2.60 -2.35 9.78
C HIS A 94 -2.30 -2.04 8.32
N THR A 95 -2.94 -2.75 7.38
CA THR A 95 -2.87 -2.47 5.94
C THR A 95 -3.29 -1.03 5.63
N LEU A 96 -4.37 -0.57 6.25
CA LEU A 96 -4.91 0.77 6.04
C LEU A 96 -3.99 1.87 6.60
N ALA A 97 -3.27 1.57 7.69
CA ALA A 97 -2.24 2.43 8.26
C ALA A 97 -1.00 2.52 7.35
N ILE A 98 -0.49 1.39 6.85
CA ILE A 98 0.60 1.37 5.85
C ILE A 98 0.21 2.18 4.62
N ARG A 99 -1.01 1.98 4.10
CA ARG A 99 -1.55 2.74 2.96
C ARG A 99 -1.52 4.24 3.19
N LYS A 100 -1.91 4.70 4.38
CA LYS A 100 -1.86 6.13 4.75
C LYS A 100 -0.42 6.65 4.69
N GLU A 101 0.54 5.90 5.23
CA GLU A 101 1.95 6.28 5.18
C GLU A 101 2.55 6.23 3.77
N LEU A 102 2.13 5.29 2.91
CA LEU A 102 2.54 5.25 1.51
C LEU A 102 2.08 6.50 0.73
N VAL A 103 0.88 7.01 1.03
CA VAL A 103 0.38 8.27 0.47
C VAL A 103 1.16 9.46 1.03
N ASN A 104 1.37 9.52 2.35
CA ASN A 104 2.14 10.60 3.00
C ASN A 104 3.59 10.67 2.50
N ALA A 105 4.23 9.51 2.28
CA ALA A 105 5.57 9.40 1.72
C ALA A 105 5.62 9.64 0.20
N GLY A 106 4.46 9.82 -0.44
CA GLY A 106 4.35 10.15 -1.85
C GLY A 106 4.59 8.97 -2.80
N PHE A 107 4.54 7.72 -2.35
CA PHE A 107 4.60 6.55 -3.25
C PHE A 107 3.30 6.37 -4.04
N ILE A 108 2.18 6.76 -3.44
CA ILE A 108 0.84 6.69 -4.02
C ILE A 108 0.24 8.10 -3.99
N LYS A 109 -0.29 8.55 -5.11
CA LYS A 109 -1.00 9.82 -5.24
C LYS A 109 -2.43 9.64 -4.74
N ASP A 110 -2.96 10.68 -4.10
CA ASP A 110 -4.38 10.72 -3.76
C ASP A 110 -5.20 11.03 -5.03
N GLY A 111 -6.16 10.15 -5.35
CA GLY A 111 -6.98 10.22 -6.56
C GLY A 111 -6.26 9.88 -7.88
N GLY A 112 -7.04 9.39 -8.85
CA GLY A 112 -6.61 9.12 -10.22
C GLY A 112 -7.50 8.07 -10.92
N PHE A 113 -7.22 7.76 -12.19
CA PHE A 113 -8.14 6.99 -13.04
C PHE A 113 -7.83 5.49 -13.12
N LYS A 114 -6.54 5.11 -13.23
CA LYS A 114 -6.13 3.73 -13.57
C LYS A 114 -4.98 3.20 -12.73
N SER A 115 -3.91 3.99 -12.61
CA SER A 115 -2.86 3.78 -11.61
C SER A 115 -2.51 5.11 -10.95
N ASN A 116 -2.50 5.13 -9.63
CA ASN A 116 -2.19 6.27 -8.78
C ASN A 116 -0.75 6.22 -8.27
N LEU A 117 0.08 5.28 -8.72
CA LEU A 117 1.48 5.26 -8.32
C LEU A 117 2.22 6.53 -8.75
N ALA A 118 3.04 7.07 -7.85
CA ALA A 118 3.97 8.12 -8.18
C ALA A 118 5.23 7.50 -8.80
N TYR A 119 5.19 7.28 -10.12
CA TYR A 119 6.24 6.58 -10.87
C TYR A 119 7.65 7.15 -10.70
N ASP A 120 7.80 8.45 -10.42
CA ASP A 120 9.10 9.04 -10.08
C ASP A 120 9.65 8.47 -8.76
N ASN A 121 8.78 8.34 -7.74
CA ASN A 121 9.13 7.86 -6.40
C ASN A 121 9.26 6.32 -6.35
N VAL A 122 8.55 5.59 -7.22
CA VAL A 122 8.70 4.12 -7.35
C VAL A 122 9.67 3.70 -8.46
N SER A 123 10.37 4.65 -9.09
CA SER A 123 11.28 4.36 -10.21
C SER A 123 12.40 3.37 -9.86
N CYS A 124 12.90 3.41 -8.62
CA CYS A 124 13.86 2.43 -8.12
C CYS A 124 13.28 1.01 -8.11
N VAL A 125 11.99 0.86 -7.74
CA VAL A 125 11.33 -0.45 -7.76
C VAL A 125 11.29 -0.99 -9.19
N LEU A 126 10.87 -0.16 -10.15
CA LEU A 126 10.79 -0.55 -11.56
C LEU A 126 12.14 -0.93 -12.15
N LYS A 127 13.21 -0.21 -11.79
CA LYS A 127 14.58 -0.48 -12.28
C LYS A 127 15.15 -1.82 -11.80
N ASN A 128 14.63 -2.36 -10.69
CA ASN A 128 15.10 -3.61 -10.09
C ASN A 128 14.17 -4.81 -10.33
N ILE A 129 13.11 -4.65 -11.13
CA ILE A 129 12.28 -5.76 -11.62
C ILE A 129 13.15 -6.76 -12.40
N GLU A 130 13.05 -8.06 -12.07
CA GLU A 130 13.87 -9.11 -12.70
C GLU A 130 13.55 -9.30 -14.19
N ASP A 131 12.29 -9.15 -14.61
CA ASP A 131 11.89 -9.20 -16.03
C ASP A 131 12.09 -7.82 -16.70
N PRO A 132 13.17 -7.61 -17.47
CA PRO A 132 13.46 -6.30 -18.07
C PRO A 132 12.39 -5.87 -19.08
N GLN A 133 11.72 -6.83 -19.73
CA GLN A 133 10.65 -6.49 -20.67
C GLN A 133 9.38 -6.05 -19.94
N LEU A 134 9.15 -6.49 -18.69
CA LEU A 134 8.05 -6.01 -17.85
C LEU A 134 8.35 -4.57 -17.43
N ALA A 135 9.56 -4.31 -16.93
CA ALA A 135 10.01 -2.98 -16.56
C ALA A 135 9.89 -1.98 -17.72
N LEU A 136 10.36 -2.35 -18.92
CA LEU A 136 10.24 -1.52 -20.13
C LEU A 136 8.79 -1.26 -20.53
N MET A 137 7.92 -2.27 -20.40
CA MET A 137 6.49 -2.12 -20.72
C MET A 137 5.80 -1.15 -19.75
N ILE A 138 6.08 -1.27 -18.44
CA ILE A 138 5.56 -0.34 -17.44
C ILE A 138 6.04 1.08 -17.75
N GLN A 139 7.35 1.27 -17.96
CA GLN A 139 7.91 2.58 -18.27
C GLN A 139 7.28 3.20 -19.53
N ALA A 140 7.12 2.42 -20.61
CA ALA A 140 6.50 2.91 -21.84
C ALA A 140 5.06 3.38 -21.61
N LEU A 141 4.28 2.64 -20.83
CA LEU A 141 2.89 3.00 -20.51
C LEU A 141 2.79 4.22 -19.59
N VAL A 142 3.75 4.39 -18.68
CA VAL A 142 3.89 5.59 -17.85
C VAL A 142 4.22 6.80 -18.72
N ASP A 143 5.21 6.68 -19.60
CA ASP A 143 5.66 7.76 -20.49
C ASP A 143 4.55 8.20 -21.46
N SER A 144 3.73 7.26 -21.95
CA SER A 144 2.58 7.56 -22.81
C SER A 144 1.31 7.95 -22.05
N ASN A 145 1.35 8.02 -20.71
CA ASN A 145 0.19 8.29 -19.85
C ASN A 145 -1.00 7.34 -20.12
N THR A 146 -0.72 6.08 -20.44
CA THR A 146 -1.72 5.02 -20.71
C THR A 146 -1.64 3.88 -19.71
N MET A 147 -0.95 4.08 -18.60
CA MET A 147 -0.75 3.06 -17.58
C MET A 147 -2.06 2.54 -17.01
N ASP A 148 -2.20 1.21 -17.02
CA ASP A 148 -3.38 0.48 -16.57
C ASP A 148 -2.96 -0.92 -16.07
N PRO A 149 -3.14 -1.22 -14.77
CA PRO A 149 -2.75 -2.51 -14.20
C PRO A 149 -3.38 -3.71 -14.96
N LYS A 150 -4.58 -3.54 -15.53
CA LYS A 150 -5.31 -4.59 -16.25
C LYS A 150 -4.53 -5.15 -17.45
N LEU A 151 -3.63 -4.36 -18.02
CA LEU A 151 -2.81 -4.75 -19.18
C LEU A 151 -1.79 -5.83 -18.84
N PHE A 152 -1.48 -6.05 -17.56
CA PHE A 152 -0.46 -7.02 -17.13
C PHE A 152 -1.02 -8.39 -16.73
N ASN A 153 -2.35 -8.56 -16.70
CA ASN A 153 -3.00 -9.81 -16.27
C ASN A 153 -2.41 -11.08 -16.90
N SER A 154 -2.26 -11.08 -18.23
CA SER A 154 -1.72 -12.23 -18.97
C SER A 154 -0.24 -12.48 -18.66
N ARG A 155 0.54 -11.41 -18.58
CA ARG A 155 1.98 -11.44 -18.34
C ARG A 155 2.33 -11.86 -16.92
N MET A 156 1.50 -11.48 -15.95
CA MET A 156 1.71 -11.72 -14.53
C MET A 156 1.17 -13.08 -14.06
N ARG A 157 0.49 -13.84 -14.92
CA ARG A 157 -0.11 -15.14 -14.59
C ARG A 157 0.85 -16.12 -13.91
N ASN A 158 2.13 -16.12 -14.32
CA ASN A 158 3.15 -17.02 -13.79
C ASN A 158 4.03 -16.38 -12.71
N PHE A 159 3.79 -15.11 -12.36
CA PHE A 159 4.61 -14.39 -11.38
C PHE A 159 4.59 -15.04 -9.99
N ALA A 160 3.49 -15.71 -9.64
CA ALA A 160 3.33 -16.45 -8.40
C ALA A 160 4.54 -17.32 -8.03
N TYR A 161 5.13 -18.02 -9.00
CA TYR A 161 6.31 -18.88 -8.79
C TYR A 161 7.61 -18.11 -8.49
N LYS A 162 7.68 -16.84 -8.90
CA LYS A 162 8.82 -15.94 -8.70
C LYS A 162 8.63 -14.95 -7.54
N SER A 163 7.44 -14.88 -6.94
CA SER A 163 7.11 -13.91 -5.89
C SER A 163 8.13 -13.81 -4.75
N GLN A 164 8.74 -14.94 -4.38
CA GLN A 164 9.74 -15.01 -3.30
C GLN A 164 11.16 -14.65 -3.74
N THR A 165 11.46 -14.63 -5.04
CA THR A 165 12.80 -14.28 -5.55
C THR A 165 12.84 -12.89 -6.18
N ASP A 166 11.80 -12.53 -6.91
CA ASP A 166 11.66 -11.23 -7.56
C ASP A 166 10.87 -10.26 -6.65
N ARG A 167 11.54 -9.85 -5.58
CA ARG A 167 10.96 -9.03 -4.49
C ARG A 167 10.54 -7.63 -4.95
N TYR A 168 11.23 -7.07 -5.95
CA TYR A 168 10.86 -5.77 -6.51
C TYR A 168 9.59 -5.86 -7.35
N THR A 169 9.42 -6.90 -8.17
CA THR A 169 8.13 -7.13 -8.83
C THR A 169 7.02 -7.45 -7.81
N ALA A 170 7.35 -8.17 -6.74
CA ALA A 170 6.38 -8.46 -5.67
C ALA A 170 5.89 -7.18 -4.99
N LEU A 171 6.80 -6.23 -4.72
CA LEU A 171 6.46 -4.91 -4.20
C LEU A 171 5.66 -4.09 -5.22
N TYR A 172 6.05 -4.10 -6.50
CA TYR A 172 5.26 -3.45 -7.55
C TYR A 172 3.82 -3.97 -7.59
N VAL A 173 3.62 -5.28 -7.51
CA VAL A 173 2.29 -5.90 -7.40
C VAL A 173 1.55 -5.36 -6.16
N ALA A 174 2.19 -5.35 -4.99
CA ALA A 174 1.58 -4.83 -3.77
C ALA A 174 1.12 -3.37 -3.92
N LEU A 175 1.97 -2.51 -4.47
CA LEU A 175 1.68 -1.09 -4.64
C LEU A 175 0.57 -0.86 -5.67
N ASP A 176 0.68 -1.46 -6.86
CA ASP A 176 -0.17 -1.18 -8.02
C ASP A 176 -1.48 -1.98 -8.03
N THR A 177 -1.59 -3.07 -7.29
CA THR A 177 -2.80 -3.91 -7.32
C THR A 177 -3.51 -4.00 -5.97
N TYR A 178 -2.87 -3.57 -4.88
CA TYR A 178 -3.45 -3.64 -3.55
C TYR A 178 -3.53 -2.26 -2.91
N TYR A 179 -2.40 -1.66 -2.55
CA TYR A 179 -2.40 -0.41 -1.78
C TYR A 179 -3.05 0.76 -2.51
N GLN A 180 -2.81 0.91 -3.82
CA GLN A 180 -3.48 1.99 -4.56
C GLN A 180 -4.99 1.75 -4.69
N GLN A 181 -5.45 0.50 -4.76
CA GLN A 181 -6.88 0.19 -4.90
C GLN A 181 -7.63 0.58 -3.63
N LEU A 182 -6.99 0.43 -2.46
CA LEU A 182 -7.45 0.93 -1.15
C LEU A 182 -7.50 2.47 -1.05
N THR A 183 -6.97 3.21 -2.03
CA THR A 183 -7.14 4.67 -2.15
C THR A 183 -8.27 5.07 -3.10
N MET A 184 -8.56 4.22 -4.09
CA MET A 184 -9.61 4.46 -5.10
C MET A 184 -11.00 4.05 -4.59
N THR A 185 -11.05 3.13 -3.63
CA THR A 185 -12.27 2.70 -2.97
C THR A 185 -12.44 3.50 -1.68
N GLU A 186 -13.58 4.16 -1.49
CA GLU A 186 -13.99 4.73 -0.20
C GLU A 186 -14.31 3.56 0.76
N LEU A 187 -13.29 2.82 1.18
CA LEU A 187 -13.48 1.70 2.08
C LEU A 187 -13.88 2.25 3.46
N PRO A 188 -15.07 1.91 3.99
CA PRO A 188 -15.42 2.26 5.34
C PRO A 188 -14.45 1.52 6.27
N ILE A 189 -13.61 2.28 6.99
CA ILE A 189 -12.80 1.74 8.06
C ILE A 189 -13.78 1.23 9.12
N LYS A 190 -14.00 -0.09 9.17
CA LYS A 190 -14.62 -0.70 10.35
C LYS A 190 -13.57 -0.65 11.44
N GLU A 191 -13.62 0.39 12.26
CA GLU A 191 -12.93 0.39 13.54
C GLU A 191 -13.42 -0.84 14.32
N SER A 192 -12.51 -1.79 14.55
CA SER A 192 -12.79 -2.93 15.41
C SER A 192 -12.96 -2.39 16.82
N ASN A 193 -14.21 -2.26 17.27
CA ASN A 193 -14.52 -2.09 18.67
C ASN A 193 -14.19 -3.43 19.37
N GLU A 194 -13.01 -3.50 19.97
CA GLU A 194 -12.78 -4.35 21.16
C GLU A 194 -13.05 -3.54 22.43
#